data_AF-A0A839GN04-F1
#
_entry.id   AF-A0A839GN04-F1
#
_cell.length_a   1.000
_cell.length_b   1.000
_cell.length_c   1.000
_cell.angle_alpha   90.00
_cell.angle_beta   90.00
_cell.angle_gamma   90.00
#
_symmetry.space_group_name_H-M   'P 1'
#
loop_
_entity.id
_entity.type
_entity.pdbx_description
1 polymer ?
#
loop_
_entity_poly.entity_id
_entity_poly.type
_entity_poly.pdbx_seq_one_letter_code
_entity_poly.pdbx_strand_id
1 'polypeptide(L)'
;MKRIALVLGFCGALLLAPGVTVTSSFAQKKGAADKGEPVKTLQVTMGAQSNKSIGGFVEAATGTTYSENEASGNTGKIDFIYLHGKDSGANFVTPASAGLSAFKKLSERVATWEARNEGTLIKLPASEESQQLFESVKTTADLQEAFKKAGKSVTGAAGYKAKDFGPGDRIRFLAAGDVVLFKSKNNVLAVLQVKEVGDTTTGTLTAEVKTSGGKVAGK
;
A
#
# COMPACT_ATOMS: atom_id res chain seq x y z
N MET A 1 -42.24 5.87 -18.74
CA MET A 1 -42.66 7.22 -18.30
C MET A 1 -41.93 7.58 -17.02
N LYS A 2 -41.01 8.56 -17.09
CA LYS A 2 -40.25 9.09 -15.95
C LYS A 2 -41.21 9.83 -14.99
N ARG A 3 -41.10 9.59 -13.68
CA ARG A 3 -41.65 10.50 -12.67
C ARG A 3 -40.53 10.97 -11.76
N ILE A 4 -40.24 12.25 -11.93
CA ILE A 4 -39.44 13.12 -11.08
C ILE A 4 -40.19 13.27 -9.75
N ALA A 5 -39.52 13.08 -8.62
CA ALA A 5 -40.04 13.45 -7.31
C ALA A 5 -39.20 14.61 -6.75
N LEU A 6 -39.88 15.76 -6.70
CA LEU A 6 -39.51 17.03 -6.12
C LEU A 6 -39.31 16.88 -4.61
N VAL A 7 -38.16 17.32 -4.08
CA VAL A 7 -37.95 17.46 -2.63
C VAL A 7 -38.34 18.89 -2.25
N LEU A 8 -39.50 19.05 -1.60
CA LEU A 8 -39.85 20.25 -0.86
C LEU A 8 -39.51 20.02 0.61
N GLY A 9 -38.63 20.87 1.13
CA GLY A 9 -38.31 20.91 2.56
C GLY A 9 -39.50 21.41 3.37
N PHE A 10 -39.62 20.91 4.60
CA PHE A 10 -40.44 21.54 5.62
C PHE A 10 -39.60 21.76 6.87
N CYS A 11 -39.41 23.04 7.17
CA CYS A 11 -38.95 23.56 8.44
C CYS A 11 -40.12 23.44 9.45
N GLY A 12 -39.85 22.98 10.66
CA GLY A 12 -40.88 22.89 11.70
C GLY A 12 -40.30 22.40 13.01
N ALA A 13 -39.84 23.33 13.85
CA ALA A 13 -39.62 23.06 15.27
C ALA A 13 -40.98 22.84 15.94
N LEU A 14 -41.20 21.67 16.52
CA LEU A 14 -42.38 21.36 17.34
C LEU A 14 -41.92 20.86 18.71
N LEU A 15 -42.07 21.72 19.70
CA LEU A 15 -42.00 21.43 21.13
C LEU A 15 -43.26 20.65 21.55
N LEU A 16 -43.14 19.38 21.96
CA LEU A 16 -44.22 18.62 22.60
C LEU A 16 -43.68 17.65 23.69
N ALA A 17 -44.13 17.91 24.92
CA ALA A 17 -44.37 17.05 26.11
C ALA A 17 -43.37 15.96 26.59
N PRO A 18 -43.17 15.79 27.91
CA PRO A 18 -42.44 14.66 28.48
C PRO A 18 -43.28 13.39 28.39
N GLY A 19 -42.83 12.40 27.61
CA GLY A 19 -43.45 11.07 27.57
C GLY A 19 -43.59 10.40 26.21
N VAL A 20 -43.10 10.98 25.11
CA VAL A 20 -43.12 10.33 23.79
C VAL A 20 -41.73 9.85 23.43
N THR A 21 -41.53 8.53 23.49
CA THR A 21 -40.36 7.87 22.91
C THR A 21 -40.46 7.94 21.38
N VAL A 22 -39.67 8.82 20.76
CA VAL A 22 -39.48 8.79 19.31
C VAL A 22 -38.55 7.62 18.98
N THR A 23 -39.12 6.50 18.54
CA THR A 23 -38.34 5.48 17.82
C THR A 23 -38.14 5.98 16.39
N SER A 24 -37.01 6.62 16.15
CA SER A 24 -36.54 6.88 14.79
C SER A 24 -36.16 5.55 14.15
N SER A 25 -37.09 4.96 13.40
CA SER A 25 -36.77 3.90 12.46
C SER A 25 -35.98 4.52 11.30
N PHE A 26 -34.65 4.52 11.42
CA PHE A 26 -33.80 4.68 10.26
C PHE A 26 -34.09 3.50 9.34
N ALA A 27 -34.81 3.76 8.25
CA ALA A 27 -34.93 2.84 7.14
C ALA A 27 -33.52 2.56 6.61
N GLN A 28 -32.91 1.47 7.07
CA GLN A 28 -31.66 0.93 6.54
C GLN A 28 -31.88 0.64 5.07
N LYS A 29 -31.32 1.49 4.22
CA LYS A 29 -31.18 1.23 2.79
C LYS A 29 -30.36 -0.06 2.65
N LYS A 30 -31.03 -1.14 2.29
CA LYS A 30 -30.44 -2.47 2.10
C LYS A 30 -29.42 -2.42 0.96
N GLY A 31 -28.13 -2.27 1.33
CA GLY A 31 -27.00 -2.97 0.72
C GLY A 31 -26.33 -2.34 -0.51
N ALA A 32 -25.79 -1.12 -0.41
CA ALA A 32 -24.50 -0.89 -1.07
C ALA A 32 -23.46 -1.49 -0.12
N ALA A 33 -22.70 -2.51 -0.58
CA ALA A 33 -21.59 -3.02 0.20
C ALA A 33 -20.70 -1.83 0.60
N ASP A 34 -20.42 -1.69 1.89
CA ASP A 34 -19.50 -0.67 2.39
C ASP A 34 -18.16 -0.86 1.66
N LYS A 35 -17.86 0.07 0.74
CA LYS A 35 -16.63 0.06 -0.06
C LYS A 35 -15.43 0.55 0.77
N GLY A 36 -15.65 0.92 2.02
CA GLY A 36 -14.65 1.50 2.90
C GLY A 36 -14.22 2.90 2.45
N GLU A 37 -13.22 3.44 3.14
CA GLU A 37 -12.73 4.80 2.93
C GLU A 37 -12.02 4.98 1.56
N PRO A 38 -12.06 6.18 0.96
CA PRO A 38 -11.23 6.52 -0.20
C PRO A 38 -9.74 6.36 0.09
N VAL A 39 -8.97 5.92 -0.92
CA VAL A 39 -7.51 5.81 -0.80
C VAL A 39 -6.82 7.17 -0.89
N LYS A 40 -5.72 7.33 -0.15
CA LYS A 40 -4.79 8.46 -0.35
C LYS A 40 -3.89 8.17 -1.54
N THR A 41 -3.73 9.12 -2.45
CA THR A 41 -2.82 9.02 -3.61
C THR A 41 -1.61 9.94 -3.39
N LEU A 42 -0.41 9.40 -3.59
CA LEU A 42 0.86 10.05 -3.26
C LEU A 42 1.87 9.82 -4.39
N GLN A 43 2.77 10.76 -4.64
CA GLN A 43 4.02 10.47 -5.34
C GLN A 43 5.12 10.25 -4.31
N VAL A 44 5.82 9.13 -4.42
CA VAL A 44 6.87 8.73 -3.48
C VAL A 44 8.15 8.50 -4.27
N THR A 45 9.22 9.21 -3.90
CA THR A 45 10.57 9.01 -4.43
C THR A 45 11.43 8.35 -3.37
N MET A 46 12.02 7.21 -3.70
CA MET A 46 12.89 6.43 -2.83
C MET A 46 14.30 6.41 -3.40
N GLY A 47 15.31 6.54 -2.54
CA GLY A 47 16.71 6.29 -2.85
C GLY A 47 17.17 4.96 -2.26
N ALA A 48 18.01 4.23 -2.98
CA ALA A 48 18.62 2.99 -2.50
C ALA A 48 19.49 3.23 -1.25
N GLN A 49 20.00 2.15 -0.66
CA GLN A 49 20.77 2.16 0.59
C GLN A 49 22.00 3.09 0.61
N SER A 50 22.56 3.41 -0.56
CA SER A 50 23.68 4.35 -0.71
C SER A 50 23.22 5.83 -0.75
N ASN A 51 21.96 6.10 -1.05
CA ASN A 51 21.40 7.44 -1.16
C ASN A 51 21.02 7.99 0.21
N LYS A 52 21.85 8.90 0.72
CA LYS A 52 21.67 9.50 2.06
C LYS A 52 20.72 10.69 2.08
N SER A 53 20.42 11.29 0.93
CA SER A 53 19.57 12.49 0.83
C SER A 53 18.09 12.17 0.74
N ILE A 54 17.72 11.11 0.01
CA ILE A 54 16.31 10.70 -0.17
C ILE A 54 15.95 9.58 0.79
N GLY A 55 16.84 8.58 0.94
CA GLY A 55 16.57 7.39 1.73
C GLY A 55 15.58 6.43 1.09
N GLY A 56 15.55 5.20 1.60
CA GLY A 56 14.76 4.11 1.03
C GLY A 56 13.84 3.43 2.03
N PHE A 57 13.72 3.95 3.24
CA PHE A 57 12.96 3.33 4.33
C PHE A 57 11.57 3.96 4.38
N VAL A 58 10.52 3.21 4.06
CA VAL A 58 9.21 3.76 3.72
C VAL A 58 8.17 3.45 4.78
N GLU A 59 7.42 4.45 5.23
CA GLU A 59 6.15 4.28 5.94
C GLU A 59 5.01 4.21 4.91
N ALA A 60 4.36 3.06 4.77
CA ALA A 60 3.39 2.83 3.69
C ALA A 60 2.09 3.63 3.88
N ALA A 61 1.74 4.00 5.12
CA ALA A 61 0.53 4.76 5.42
C ALA A 61 0.62 6.22 4.95
N THR A 62 1.81 6.82 4.97
CA THR A 62 2.04 8.24 4.68
C THR A 62 2.83 8.45 3.39
N GLY A 63 3.51 7.41 2.89
CA GLY A 63 4.45 7.53 1.79
C GLY A 63 5.76 8.24 2.17
N THR A 64 5.99 8.49 3.46
CA THR A 64 7.21 9.14 3.94
C THR A 64 8.41 8.23 3.72
N THR A 65 9.46 8.79 3.10
CA THR A 65 10.76 8.14 2.97
C THR A 65 11.72 8.71 3.99
N TYR A 66 12.39 7.80 4.71
CA TYR A 66 13.41 8.13 5.68
C TYR A 66 14.76 7.74 5.13
N SER A 67 15.77 8.56 5.39
CA SER A 67 17.17 8.14 5.32
C SER A 67 17.42 7.01 6.33
N GLU A 68 18.52 6.30 6.14
CA GLU A 68 18.90 5.22 7.06
C GLU A 68 19.07 5.70 8.50
N ASN A 69 19.62 6.90 8.70
CA ASN A 69 19.83 7.47 10.02
C ASN A 69 18.48 7.79 10.68
N GLU A 70 17.55 8.41 9.95
CA GLU A 70 16.22 8.72 10.49
C GLU A 70 15.40 7.46 10.76
N ALA A 71 15.56 6.42 9.93
CA ALA A 71 14.88 5.15 10.09
C ALA A 71 15.25 4.45 11.41
N SER A 72 16.50 4.58 11.88
CA SER A 72 16.91 4.03 13.19
C SER A 72 16.17 4.63 14.38
N GLY A 73 15.68 5.88 14.26
CA GLY A 73 14.81 6.52 15.26
C GLY A 73 13.31 6.28 15.04
N ASN A 74 12.93 5.64 13.93
CA ASN A 74 11.54 5.45 13.51
C ASN A 74 11.23 3.99 13.13
N THR A 75 11.94 3.03 13.73
CA THR A 75 11.95 1.61 13.31
C THR A 75 10.56 1.00 13.19
N GLY A 76 9.65 1.30 14.13
CA GLY A 76 8.27 0.79 14.12
C GLY A 76 7.35 1.38 13.04
N LYS A 77 7.78 2.43 12.34
CA LYS A 77 7.02 3.04 11.23
C LYS A 77 7.41 2.47 9.86
N ILE A 78 8.61 1.90 9.74
CA ILE A 78 9.14 1.48 8.44
C ILE A 78 8.44 0.17 8.04
N ASP A 79 7.68 0.20 6.95
CA ASP A 79 6.91 -0.93 6.44
C ASP A 79 7.70 -1.75 5.41
N PHE A 80 8.43 -1.08 4.52
CA PHE A 80 9.33 -1.70 3.56
C PHE A 80 10.51 -0.80 3.22
N ILE A 81 11.53 -1.39 2.60
CA ILE A 81 12.80 -0.76 2.28
C ILE A 81 13.05 -0.96 0.78
N TYR A 82 13.34 0.13 0.09
CA TYR A 82 13.86 0.13 -1.26
C TYR A 82 15.37 -0.08 -1.27
N LEU A 83 15.82 -1.06 -2.05
CA LEU A 83 17.23 -1.40 -2.18
C LEU A 83 17.60 -1.65 -3.65
N HIS A 84 18.80 -1.25 -4.01
CA HIS A 84 19.37 -1.56 -5.32
C HIS A 84 20.52 -2.56 -5.20
N GLY A 85 20.37 -3.73 -5.81
CA GLY A 85 21.39 -4.77 -5.86
C GLY A 85 22.04 -4.84 -7.24
N LYS A 86 23.35 -5.10 -7.29
CA LYS A 86 24.11 -5.22 -8.54
C LYS A 86 23.46 -6.22 -9.52
N ASP A 87 23.07 -7.39 -9.02
CA ASP A 87 22.53 -8.49 -9.83
C ASP A 87 21.01 -8.66 -9.67
N SER A 88 20.37 -7.84 -8.82
CA SER A 88 18.92 -7.93 -8.55
C SER A 88 18.15 -6.66 -8.88
N GLY A 89 18.82 -5.65 -9.44
CA GLY A 89 18.24 -4.35 -9.79
C GLY A 89 17.56 -3.69 -8.59
N ALA A 90 16.43 -3.05 -8.83
CA ALA A 90 15.56 -2.48 -7.81
C ALA A 90 14.76 -3.57 -7.04
N ASN A 91 14.71 -3.48 -5.72
CA ASN A 91 14.08 -4.45 -4.82
C ASN A 91 13.23 -3.72 -3.78
N PHE A 92 12.12 -4.32 -3.39
CA PHE A 92 11.47 -4.00 -2.12
C PHE A 92 11.63 -5.16 -1.16
N VAL A 93 11.86 -4.84 0.11
CA VAL A 93 12.03 -5.82 1.18
C VAL A 93 11.42 -5.29 2.47
N THR A 94 10.78 -6.13 3.27
CA THR A 94 10.27 -5.73 4.59
C THR A 94 11.39 -5.80 5.65
N PRO A 95 11.36 -4.96 6.71
CA PRO A 95 12.40 -4.98 7.74
C PRO A 95 12.60 -6.34 8.44
N ALA A 96 11.54 -7.15 8.55
CA ALA A 96 11.63 -8.50 9.13
C ALA A 96 12.15 -9.58 8.14
N SER A 97 12.31 -9.25 6.86
CA SER A 97 12.66 -10.23 5.82
C SER A 97 14.06 -10.80 6.01
N ALA A 98 14.19 -12.12 5.91
CA ALA A 98 15.48 -12.80 5.78
C ALA A 98 16.23 -12.40 4.49
N GLY A 99 15.50 -11.86 3.50
CA GLY A 99 16.03 -11.35 2.25
C GLY A 99 16.97 -10.15 2.40
N LEU A 100 16.98 -9.47 3.56
CA LEU A 100 17.96 -8.41 3.87
C LEU A 100 19.39 -8.92 3.95
N SER A 101 19.61 -10.21 4.21
CA SER A 101 20.95 -10.83 4.29
C SER A 101 21.80 -10.63 3.03
N ALA A 102 21.16 -10.45 1.87
CA ALA A 102 21.84 -10.09 0.62
C ALA A 102 22.51 -8.70 0.66
N PHE A 103 22.14 -7.86 1.62
CA PHE A 103 22.66 -6.52 1.87
C PHE A 103 23.32 -6.48 3.27
N LYS A 104 24.32 -7.33 3.49
CA LYS A 104 24.94 -7.66 4.80
C LYS A 104 25.05 -6.48 5.77
N LYS A 105 25.73 -5.40 5.38
CA LYS A 105 25.93 -4.23 6.25
C LYS A 105 24.61 -3.60 6.72
N LEU A 106 23.63 -3.49 5.82
CA LEU A 106 22.31 -2.98 6.17
C LEU A 106 21.57 -3.99 7.05
N SER A 107 21.62 -5.27 6.72
CA SER A 107 20.99 -6.35 7.51
C SER A 107 21.46 -6.35 8.96
N GLU A 108 22.77 -6.17 9.20
CA GLU A 108 23.36 -6.10 10.54
C GLU A 108 22.80 -4.94 11.36
N ARG A 109 22.53 -3.79 10.73
CA ARG A 109 21.96 -2.61 11.39
C ARG A 109 20.46 -2.72 11.61
N VAL A 110 19.71 -3.23 10.63
CA VAL A 110 18.27 -3.49 10.79
C VAL A 110 18.05 -4.56 11.86
N ALA A 111 18.96 -5.51 12.04
CA ALA A 111 18.87 -6.52 13.09
C ALA A 111 18.89 -5.96 14.52
N THR A 112 19.42 -4.75 14.73
CA THR A 112 19.42 -4.08 16.04
C THR A 112 18.18 -3.22 16.29
N TRP A 113 17.23 -3.17 15.34
CA TRP A 113 16.01 -2.39 15.50
C TRP A 113 15.07 -3.01 16.54
N GLU A 114 14.49 -2.17 17.39
CA GLU A 114 13.48 -2.59 18.38
C GLU A 114 12.22 -3.17 17.73
N ALA A 115 11.82 -2.60 16.59
CA ALA A 115 10.70 -3.08 15.79
C ALA A 115 11.13 -3.31 14.34
N ARG A 116 10.75 -4.47 13.80
CA ARG A 116 10.93 -4.82 12.39
C ARG A 116 9.59 -5.22 11.82
N ASN A 117 8.97 -4.32 11.05
CA ASN A 117 7.65 -4.61 10.51
C ASN A 117 7.71 -5.75 9.50
N GLU A 118 6.70 -6.61 9.58
CA GLU A 118 6.43 -7.67 8.62
C GLU A 118 5.41 -7.20 7.59
N GLY A 119 5.49 -7.76 6.39
CA GLY A 119 4.52 -7.51 5.35
C GLY A 119 4.68 -8.46 4.18
N THR A 120 3.72 -8.40 3.28
CA THR A 120 3.69 -9.19 2.06
C THR A 120 3.66 -8.26 0.86
N LEU A 121 4.61 -8.48 -0.05
CA LEU A 121 4.79 -7.79 -1.32
C LEU A 121 4.40 -8.73 -2.46
N ILE A 122 3.71 -8.21 -3.46
CA ILE A 122 3.38 -8.90 -4.71
C ILE A 122 3.71 -7.95 -5.86
N LYS A 123 4.48 -8.41 -6.83
CA LYS A 123 4.81 -7.67 -8.06
C LYS A 123 4.00 -8.23 -9.22
N LEU A 124 3.31 -7.35 -9.92
CA LEU A 124 2.72 -7.61 -11.22
C LEU A 124 3.57 -6.88 -12.27
N PRO A 125 4.13 -7.59 -13.27
CA PRO A 125 4.92 -6.97 -14.33
C PRO A 125 4.12 -5.94 -15.13
N ALA A 126 4.82 -4.92 -15.64
CA ALA A 126 4.26 -3.94 -16.56
C ALA A 126 3.42 -4.60 -17.67
N SER A 127 2.13 -4.26 -17.70
CA SER A 127 1.11 -4.80 -18.60
C SER A 127 -0.13 -3.92 -18.53
N GLU A 128 -0.99 -3.98 -19.56
CA GLU A 128 -2.26 -3.27 -19.56
C GLU A 128 -3.13 -3.70 -18.37
N GLU A 129 -3.15 -4.99 -18.04
CA GLU A 129 -3.94 -5.53 -16.94
C GLU A 129 -3.44 -5.01 -15.58
N SER A 130 -2.12 -4.88 -15.41
CA SER A 130 -1.53 -4.34 -14.18
C SER A 130 -1.86 -2.86 -14.03
N GLN A 131 -1.77 -2.10 -15.13
CA GLN A 131 -2.15 -0.69 -15.14
C GLN A 131 -3.64 -0.51 -14.82
N GLN A 132 -4.53 -1.30 -15.44
CA GLN A 132 -5.97 -1.27 -15.17
C GLN A 132 -6.28 -1.60 -13.71
N LEU A 133 -5.59 -2.60 -13.13
CA LEU A 133 -5.70 -2.93 -11.71
C LEU A 133 -5.29 -1.75 -10.82
N PHE A 134 -4.19 -1.07 -11.15
CA PHE A 134 -3.77 0.12 -10.41
C PHE A 134 -4.84 1.22 -10.51
N GLU A 135 -5.31 1.53 -11.72
CA GLU A 135 -6.28 2.60 -11.99
C GLU A 135 -7.63 2.36 -11.32
N SER A 136 -8.09 1.10 -11.25
CA SER A 136 -9.38 0.73 -10.65
C SER A 136 -9.43 0.90 -9.13
N VAL A 137 -8.30 0.92 -8.45
CA VAL A 137 -8.25 1.11 -6.99
C VAL A 137 -8.62 2.55 -6.63
N LYS A 138 -9.74 2.72 -5.92
CA LYS A 138 -10.24 4.02 -5.40
C LYS A 138 -10.55 4.00 -3.90
N THR A 139 -10.80 2.82 -3.35
CA THR A 139 -11.21 2.64 -1.94
C THR A 139 -10.37 1.56 -1.25
N THR A 140 -10.47 1.51 0.08
CA THR A 140 -9.82 0.47 0.90
C THR A 140 -10.35 -0.93 0.59
N ALA A 141 -11.62 -1.09 0.22
CA ALA A 141 -12.12 -2.39 -0.26
C ALA A 141 -11.48 -2.79 -1.59
N ASP A 142 -11.28 -1.84 -2.52
CA ASP A 142 -10.59 -2.13 -3.79
C ASP A 142 -9.13 -2.56 -3.54
N LEU A 143 -8.43 -1.95 -2.57
CA LEU A 143 -7.08 -2.38 -2.17
C LEU A 143 -7.08 -3.84 -1.69
N GLN A 144 -8.04 -4.21 -0.85
CA GLN A 144 -8.16 -5.59 -0.34
C GLN A 144 -8.44 -6.58 -1.48
N GLU A 145 -9.31 -6.22 -2.42
CA GLU A 145 -9.64 -7.05 -3.57
C GLU A 145 -8.45 -7.17 -4.53
N ALA A 146 -7.78 -6.06 -4.84
CA ALA A 146 -6.59 -6.02 -5.67
C ALA A 146 -5.49 -6.92 -5.10
N PHE A 147 -5.24 -6.86 -3.78
CA PHE A 147 -4.27 -7.71 -3.11
C PHE A 147 -4.59 -9.21 -3.27
N LYS A 148 -5.85 -9.58 -3.06
CA LYS A 148 -6.32 -10.96 -3.24
C LYS A 148 -6.20 -11.43 -4.69
N LYS A 149 -6.59 -10.57 -5.65
CA LYS A 149 -6.52 -10.86 -7.10
C LYS A 149 -5.09 -11.06 -7.56
N ALA A 150 -4.18 -10.16 -7.16
CA ALA A 150 -2.77 -10.24 -7.50
C ALA A 150 -2.11 -11.52 -6.99
N GLY A 151 -2.39 -11.92 -5.74
CA GLY A 151 -1.82 -13.14 -5.16
C GLY A 151 -2.22 -14.42 -5.92
N LYS A 152 -3.47 -14.49 -6.42
CA LYS A 152 -3.92 -15.60 -7.27
C LYS A 152 -3.31 -15.55 -8.67
N SER A 153 -3.22 -14.36 -9.25
CA SER A 153 -2.69 -14.16 -10.61
C SER A 153 -1.21 -14.55 -10.69
N VAL A 154 -0.39 -14.02 -9.78
CA VAL A 154 1.08 -14.15 -9.85
C VAL A 154 1.55 -15.59 -9.67
N THR A 155 0.88 -16.36 -8.81
CA THR A 155 1.25 -17.75 -8.50
C THR A 155 0.87 -18.73 -9.61
N GLY A 156 -0.06 -18.35 -10.50
CA GLY A 156 -0.44 -19.11 -11.68
C GLY A 156 0.35 -18.76 -12.95
N ALA A 157 1.23 -17.75 -12.91
CA ALA A 157 1.94 -17.29 -14.10
C ALA A 157 3.09 -18.23 -14.50
N ALA A 158 3.27 -18.44 -15.80
CA ALA A 158 4.42 -19.19 -16.32
C ALA A 158 5.74 -18.49 -15.95
N GLY A 159 6.73 -19.26 -15.49
CA GLY A 159 8.03 -18.71 -15.08
C GLY A 159 8.03 -17.99 -13.72
N TYR A 160 6.96 -18.15 -12.93
CA TYR A 160 6.84 -17.58 -11.59
C TYR A 160 8.01 -17.97 -10.68
N LYS A 161 8.60 -16.95 -10.04
CA LYS A 161 9.62 -17.09 -9.00
C LYS A 161 9.20 -16.27 -7.79
N ALA A 162 8.93 -16.93 -6.66
CA ALA A 162 8.46 -16.26 -5.45
C ALA A 162 9.36 -15.10 -5.00
N LYS A 163 10.69 -15.23 -5.16
CA LYS A 163 11.66 -14.16 -4.82
C LYS A 163 11.56 -12.93 -5.72
N ASP A 164 11.02 -13.06 -6.93
CA ASP A 164 10.95 -11.97 -7.91
C ASP A 164 9.59 -11.30 -7.89
N PHE A 165 8.53 -12.09 -7.67
CA PHE A 165 7.15 -11.61 -7.81
C PHE A 165 6.32 -11.67 -6.53
N GLY A 166 6.73 -12.38 -5.48
CA GLY A 166 5.89 -12.61 -4.31
C GLY A 166 4.64 -13.46 -4.62
N PRO A 167 3.74 -13.74 -3.65
CA PRO A 167 3.68 -13.14 -2.33
C PRO A 167 4.88 -13.50 -1.48
N GLY A 168 5.57 -12.49 -0.93
CA GLY A 168 6.75 -12.70 -0.11
C GLY A 168 7.15 -11.45 0.65
N ASP A 169 8.16 -11.57 1.49
CA ASP A 169 8.71 -10.46 2.28
C ASP A 169 9.76 -9.64 1.49
N ARG A 170 10.09 -10.08 0.27
CA ARG A 170 11.01 -9.44 -0.69
C ARG A 170 10.57 -9.73 -2.13
N ILE A 171 10.70 -8.72 -2.98
CA ILE A 171 10.56 -8.80 -4.45
C ILE A 171 11.77 -8.13 -5.13
N ARG A 172 12.07 -8.50 -6.37
CA ARG A 172 13.30 -8.09 -7.08
C ARG A 172 13.00 -7.67 -8.52
N PHE A 173 13.97 -7.05 -9.17
CA PHE A 173 13.89 -6.62 -10.57
C PHE A 173 12.65 -5.75 -10.82
N LEU A 174 12.43 -4.75 -9.98
CA LEU A 174 11.41 -3.74 -10.23
C LEU A 174 11.82 -2.91 -11.45
N ALA A 175 10.88 -2.67 -12.34
CA ALA A 175 11.04 -1.84 -13.53
C ALA A 175 9.91 -0.83 -13.65
N ALA A 176 10.10 0.20 -14.48
CA ALA A 176 9.04 1.15 -14.81
C ALA A 176 7.82 0.41 -15.40
N GLY A 177 6.62 0.82 -14.97
CA GLY A 177 5.35 0.20 -15.33
C GLY A 177 4.92 -0.95 -14.43
N ASP A 178 5.82 -1.53 -13.63
CA ASP A 178 5.43 -2.58 -12.67
C ASP A 178 4.44 -2.05 -11.63
N VAL A 179 3.52 -2.92 -11.22
CA VAL A 179 2.56 -2.65 -10.14
C VAL A 179 2.88 -3.53 -8.95
N VAL A 180 3.11 -2.92 -7.79
CA VAL A 180 3.41 -3.62 -6.55
C VAL A 180 2.25 -3.46 -5.58
N LEU A 181 1.81 -4.58 -5.01
CA LEU A 181 0.85 -4.59 -3.92
C LEU A 181 1.56 -4.92 -2.62
N PHE A 182 1.22 -4.17 -1.57
CA PHE A 182 1.77 -4.33 -0.24
C PHE A 182 0.66 -4.47 0.79
N LYS A 183 0.85 -5.41 1.73
CA LYS A 183 0.05 -5.55 2.93
C LYS A 183 0.98 -5.70 4.13
N SER A 184 0.95 -4.75 5.07
CA SER A 184 1.65 -4.91 6.34
C SER A 184 0.88 -5.87 7.27
N LYS A 185 1.59 -6.47 8.24
CA LYS A 185 0.96 -7.27 9.31
C LYS A 185 -0.06 -6.48 10.12
N ASN A 186 0.11 -5.16 10.19
CA ASN A 186 -0.80 -4.22 10.82
C ASN A 186 -1.98 -3.79 9.93
N ASN A 187 -2.20 -4.45 8.79
CA ASN A 187 -3.25 -4.18 7.81
C ASN A 187 -3.22 -2.77 7.19
N VAL A 188 -2.02 -2.18 7.03
CA VAL A 188 -1.85 -1.10 6.06
C VAL A 188 -1.77 -1.73 4.68
N LEU A 189 -2.55 -1.22 3.74
CA LEU A 189 -2.60 -1.70 2.36
C LEU A 189 -2.13 -0.60 1.43
N ALA A 190 -1.31 -0.97 0.45
CA ALA A 190 -0.91 -0.06 -0.61
C ALA A 190 -0.82 -0.77 -1.96
N VAL A 191 -1.05 -0.03 -3.02
CA VAL A 191 -0.67 -0.38 -4.38
C VAL A 191 0.21 0.73 -4.95
N LEU A 192 1.32 0.36 -5.57
CA LEU A 192 2.33 1.25 -6.12
C LEU A 192 2.43 0.98 -7.61
N GLN A 193 2.40 2.01 -8.44
CA GLN A 193 2.84 1.92 -9.83
C GLN A 193 4.22 2.55 -9.95
N VAL A 194 5.22 1.76 -10.32
CA VAL A 194 6.58 2.24 -10.56
C VAL A 194 6.55 3.13 -11.80
N LYS A 195 6.86 4.41 -11.65
CA LYS A 195 6.92 5.37 -12.76
C LYS A 195 8.29 5.39 -13.40
N GLU A 196 9.33 5.32 -12.57
CA GLU A 196 10.70 5.41 -13.00
C GLU A 196 11.61 4.64 -12.05
N VAL A 197 12.64 4.01 -12.62
CA VAL A 197 13.80 3.49 -11.87
C VAL A 197 15.00 4.25 -12.40
N GLY A 198 15.59 5.07 -11.55
CA GLY A 198 16.72 5.93 -11.90
C GLY A 198 18.03 5.15 -12.03
N ASP A 199 19.12 5.89 -12.30
CA ASP A 199 20.43 5.31 -12.57
C ASP A 199 21.03 4.51 -11.40
N THR A 200 22.03 3.69 -11.70
CA THR A 200 22.72 2.83 -10.72
C THR A 200 23.57 3.61 -9.71
N THR A 201 23.78 4.92 -9.92
CA THR A 201 24.65 5.75 -9.08
C THR A 201 23.91 6.22 -7.84
N THR A 202 22.69 6.73 -8.04
CA THR A 202 21.81 7.18 -6.96
C THR A 202 20.82 6.09 -6.55
N GLY A 203 20.54 5.14 -7.45
CA GLY A 203 19.61 4.05 -7.27
C GLY A 203 18.26 4.56 -6.82
N THR A 204 17.63 5.47 -7.57
CA THR A 204 16.31 6.01 -7.21
C THR A 204 15.17 5.20 -7.81
N LEU A 205 13.99 5.29 -7.20
CA LEU A 205 12.74 4.76 -7.73
C LEU A 205 11.62 5.73 -7.38
N THR A 206 10.85 6.14 -8.39
CA THR A 206 9.67 6.99 -8.22
C THR A 206 8.43 6.16 -8.48
N ALA A 207 7.45 6.23 -7.58
CA ALA A 207 6.19 5.53 -7.69
C ALA A 207 5.00 6.43 -7.37
N GLU A 208 3.88 6.18 -8.05
CA GLU A 208 2.58 6.66 -7.59
C GLU A 208 2.00 5.60 -6.65
N VAL A 209 1.61 6.01 -5.46
CA VAL A 209 1.17 5.13 -4.37
C VAL A 209 -0.26 5.45 -4.00
N LYS A 210 -1.11 4.42 -3.98
CA LYS A 210 -2.45 4.48 -3.40
C LYS A 210 -2.46 3.66 -2.12
N THR A 211 -2.75 4.29 -0.98
CA THR A 211 -2.66 3.67 0.34
C THR A 211 -3.94 3.85 1.14
N SER A 212 -4.22 2.92 2.05
CA SER A 212 -5.31 3.02 3.02
C SER A 212 -5.14 4.18 4.00
N GLY A 213 -3.94 4.78 4.08
CA GLY A 213 -3.69 5.95 4.91
C GLY A 213 -3.63 5.67 6.42
N GLY A 214 -3.70 4.39 6.80
CA GLY A 214 -3.79 3.87 8.17
C GLY A 214 -4.18 2.38 8.19
N LYS A 215 -4.35 1.80 9.37
CA LYS A 215 -4.76 0.39 9.53
C LYS A 215 -6.20 0.19 9.05
N VAL A 216 -6.44 -0.82 8.22
CA VAL A 216 -7.79 -1.24 7.82
C VAL A 216 -8.29 -2.35 8.75
N ALA A 217 -9.58 -2.35 9.09
CA ALA A 217 -10.18 -3.40 9.89
C ALA A 217 -9.94 -4.78 9.24
N GLY A 218 -9.40 -5.73 10.02
CA GLY A 218 -9.32 -7.12 9.61
C GLY A 218 -10.73 -7.70 9.55
N LYS A 219 -11.07 -8.36 8.45
CA LYS A 219 -12.20 -9.28 8.40
C LYS A 219 -11.69 -10.68 8.67
#